data_AF-A0A6G1Z2X4-F1
#
_entry.id   AF-A0A6G1Z2X4-F1
#
_cell.length_a   1.000
_cell.length_b   1.000
_cell.length_c   1.000
_cell.angle_alpha   90.00
_cell.angle_beta   90.00
_cell.angle_gamma   90.00
#
_symmetry.space_group_name_H-M   'P 1'
#
loop_
_entity.id
_entity.type
_entity.pdbx_description
1 polymer ?
#
loop_
_entity_poly.entity_id
_entity_poly.type
_entity_poly.pdbx_seq_one_letter_code
_entity_poly.pdbx_strand_id
1 'polypeptide(L)'
;MSQQTTRRRFLVVAGLAGTTLLAGCTGSTGGGTGDTTTETTTETTTEQTTQSGSMGGATPVDPASAPRATIDRFSEAAGTLMVRTDENGLPGPNEAVDFDQGPFITQGLGPEGDVVRYYNFDVQSTTPAPIYALFYEGEDTPVDGQLNVIDTIPGDDGYNDFWHVHKVTVPEDYEANTVTSLADIEDAGYAMEATDILVNCPVVPDGSTASMRYDDGDASLVEGWYQGMVVSYFQFTEAPLKLSGDSVPLSPIYVTFNVNPGEDGGGPASGFMTEDGSEQTHNVVATLPGDTGYSPLWFVSIYDNAEFDSVSDLSSATSAESLAAGVANVNCPVVSVE
;
A
#
# COMPACT_ATOMS: atom_id res chain seq x y z
N MET A 1 -19.85 -54.41 3.49
CA MET A 1 -20.71 -53.31 3.95
C MET A 1 -19.89 -52.02 3.76
N SER A 2 -19.67 -51.54 2.54
CA SER A 2 -20.53 -50.61 1.77
C SER A 2 -21.19 -49.55 2.64
N GLN A 3 -20.70 -48.31 2.57
CA GLN A 3 -21.45 -47.23 1.92
C GLN A 3 -20.51 -46.08 1.52
N GLN A 4 -20.49 -45.81 0.22
CA GLN A 4 -20.06 -44.55 -0.37
C GLN A 4 -21.06 -43.46 0.02
N THR A 5 -20.57 -42.24 0.30
CA THR A 5 -21.40 -41.03 0.20
C THR A 5 -20.69 -40.01 -0.66
N THR A 6 -21.04 -40.05 -1.93
CA THR A 6 -20.88 -38.98 -2.92
C THR A 6 -21.74 -37.77 -2.50
N ARG A 7 -21.16 -36.56 -2.47
CA ARG A 7 -21.94 -35.32 -2.58
C ARG A 7 -21.36 -34.44 -3.68
N ARG A 8 -21.99 -34.54 -4.86
CA ARG A 8 -22.04 -33.48 -5.87
C ARG A 8 -23.32 -32.66 -5.64
N ARG A 9 -23.19 -31.34 -5.48
CA ARG A 9 -24.17 -30.30 -5.82
C ARG A 9 -23.35 -29.08 -6.25
N PHE A 10 -23.23 -28.81 -7.54
CA PHE A 10 -24.11 -27.98 -8.38
C PHE A 10 -23.91 -26.46 -8.18
N LEU A 11 -23.21 -25.89 -9.17
CA LEU A 11 -23.22 -24.53 -9.73
C LEU A 11 -24.28 -23.53 -9.23
N VAL A 12 -23.78 -22.37 -8.82
CA VAL A 12 -24.31 -21.01 -9.03
C VAL A 12 -23.05 -20.18 -9.35
N VAL A 13 -22.63 -19.96 -10.61
CA VAL A 13 -23.04 -18.96 -11.61
C VAL A 13 -23.34 -17.56 -11.07
N ALA A 14 -22.45 -16.64 -11.49
CA ALA A 14 -22.58 -15.19 -11.67
C ALA A 14 -22.34 -14.26 -10.46
N GLY A 15 -21.33 -13.39 -10.61
CA GLY A 15 -21.30 -12.08 -9.95
C GLY A 15 -19.92 -11.51 -9.64
N LEU A 16 -19.29 -10.87 -10.65
CA LEU A 16 -18.19 -9.90 -10.57
C LEU A 16 -16.81 -10.40 -10.10
N ALA A 17 -15.96 -10.66 -11.10
CA ALA A 17 -14.52 -10.60 -10.97
C ALA A 17 -14.12 -9.15 -10.61
N GLY A 18 -13.59 -8.96 -9.41
CA GLY A 18 -13.13 -7.66 -8.90
C GLY A 18 -11.61 -7.53 -8.92
N THR A 19 -10.94 -7.87 -10.04
CA THR A 19 -9.47 -7.94 -10.08
C THR A 19 -8.79 -6.97 -11.05
N THR A 20 -9.46 -5.94 -11.54
CA THR A 20 -8.81 -4.90 -12.38
C THR A 20 -9.44 -3.53 -12.17
N LEU A 21 -9.24 -2.92 -11.00
CA LEU A 21 -9.70 -1.56 -10.70
C LEU A 21 -8.57 -0.51 -10.69
N LEU A 22 -7.32 -0.96 -10.70
CA LEU A 22 -6.17 -0.10 -10.92
C LEU A 22 -5.59 -0.43 -12.30
N ALA A 23 -5.46 0.60 -13.14
CA ALA A 23 -4.68 0.49 -14.36
C ALA A 23 -3.20 0.25 -13.98
N GLY A 24 -2.54 -0.73 -14.61
CA GLY A 24 -1.12 -1.02 -14.34
C GLY A 24 -0.62 -2.42 -14.74
N CYS A 25 -1.50 -3.41 -14.90
CA CYS A 25 -1.08 -4.79 -15.13
C CYS A 25 -1.04 -5.21 -16.62
N THR A 26 -0.35 -4.49 -17.52
CA THR A 26 0.08 -5.06 -18.82
C THR A 26 1.30 -4.32 -19.40
N GLY A 27 2.50 -4.62 -18.90
CA GLY A 27 3.76 -4.14 -19.51
C GLY A 27 4.13 -4.93 -20.76
N SER A 28 4.09 -4.29 -21.94
CA SER A 28 4.66 -4.84 -23.19
C SER A 28 6.11 -4.36 -23.35
N THR A 29 7.06 -5.30 -23.28
CA THR A 29 8.50 -5.05 -23.45
C THR A 29 8.84 -4.77 -24.92
N GLY A 30 9.25 -3.54 -25.25
CA GLY A 30 9.72 -3.16 -26.58
C GLY A 30 11.07 -2.45 -26.53
N GLY A 31 12.16 -3.19 -26.75
CA GLY A 31 13.51 -2.65 -26.89
C GLY A 31 13.77 -2.05 -28.28
N GLY A 32 14.45 -0.89 -28.32
CA GLY A 32 14.84 -0.23 -29.56
C GLY A 32 15.87 0.89 -29.36
N THR A 33 17.13 0.57 -29.66
CA THR A 33 18.40 1.32 -29.68
C THR A 33 18.41 2.67 -30.44
N GLY A 34 19.24 3.65 -30.00
CA GLY A 34 19.91 4.58 -30.94
C GLY A 34 20.30 6.00 -30.49
N ASP A 35 21.49 6.14 -29.87
CA ASP A 35 22.59 7.12 -30.09
C ASP A 35 22.36 8.62 -30.45
N THR A 36 22.79 9.50 -29.52
CA THR A 36 23.62 10.73 -29.60
C THR A 36 23.34 11.86 -30.63
N THR A 37 23.13 13.09 -30.16
CA THR A 37 24.05 14.26 -30.34
C THR A 37 23.60 15.56 -29.65
N THR A 38 24.59 16.27 -29.12
CA THR A 38 24.61 17.58 -28.42
C THR A 38 24.49 18.77 -29.39
N GLU A 39 23.84 19.88 -29.00
CA GLU A 39 24.47 21.22 -28.91
C GLU A 39 23.51 22.34 -28.43
N THR A 40 24.10 23.25 -27.66
CA THR A 40 23.56 24.44 -27.01
C THR A 40 23.47 25.63 -27.98
N THR A 41 22.42 26.45 -27.92
CA THR A 41 22.57 27.91 -28.13
C THR A 41 21.43 28.72 -27.52
N THR A 42 21.82 29.82 -26.88
CA THR A 42 21.03 30.79 -26.13
C THR A 42 20.55 31.95 -27.02
N GLU A 43 19.36 32.47 -26.71
CA GLU A 43 18.99 33.91 -26.58
C GLU A 43 17.70 34.37 -27.30
N THR A 44 16.99 35.20 -26.52
CA THR A 44 16.05 36.29 -26.84
C THR A 44 14.75 35.97 -27.59
N THR A 45 13.61 36.21 -26.93
CA THR A 45 12.85 37.48 -27.05
C THR A 45 11.57 37.41 -26.21
N THR A 46 11.37 38.43 -25.37
CA THR A 46 10.14 38.69 -24.64
C THR A 46 9.08 39.22 -25.59
N GLU A 47 8.04 38.45 -25.88
CA GLU A 47 6.80 38.98 -26.45
C GLU A 47 5.59 38.56 -25.61
N GLN A 48 5.02 39.58 -24.99
CA GLN A 48 3.81 39.55 -24.20
C GLN A 48 2.62 39.40 -25.17
N THR A 49 2.08 38.18 -25.28
CA THR A 49 0.85 37.92 -26.05
C THR A 49 -0.27 37.54 -25.10
N THR A 50 -1.20 38.48 -24.89
CA THR A 50 -2.54 38.18 -24.38
C THR A 50 -3.24 37.24 -25.35
N GLN A 51 -3.32 35.95 -25.02
CA GLN A 51 -4.18 35.00 -25.72
C GLN A 51 -5.45 34.74 -24.91
N SER A 52 -6.55 35.13 -25.53
CA SER A 52 -7.93 34.75 -25.25
C SER A 52 -8.03 33.24 -25.01
N GLY A 53 -8.65 32.84 -23.91
CA GLY A 53 -8.86 31.46 -23.50
C GLY A 53 -9.54 30.62 -24.57
N SER A 54 -8.74 29.82 -25.25
CA SER A 54 -9.14 28.55 -25.82
C SER A 54 -8.68 27.52 -24.80
N MET A 55 -9.57 26.65 -24.32
CA MET A 55 -9.17 25.47 -23.56
C MET A 55 -8.33 24.59 -24.49
N GLY A 56 -7.02 24.85 -24.53
CA GLY A 56 -6.08 23.99 -25.21
C GLY A 56 -6.05 22.70 -24.44
N GLY A 57 -6.56 21.62 -25.04
CA GLY A 57 -6.47 20.29 -24.46
C GLY A 57 -5.02 20.03 -24.07
N ALA A 58 -4.79 19.70 -22.80
CA ALA A 58 -3.47 19.36 -22.32
C ALA A 58 -2.96 18.15 -23.13
N THR A 59 -1.76 18.28 -23.68
CA THR A 59 -1.12 17.18 -24.41
C THR A 59 -0.83 16.03 -23.43
N PRO A 60 -1.08 14.77 -23.80
CA PRO A 60 -0.68 13.62 -23.00
C PRO A 60 0.79 13.69 -22.57
N VAL A 61 1.04 13.35 -21.31
CA VAL A 61 2.39 13.27 -20.75
C VAL A 61 2.86 11.81 -20.81
N ASP A 62 4.05 11.58 -21.37
CA ASP A 62 4.69 10.25 -21.35
C ASP A 62 5.29 9.99 -19.95
N PRO A 63 4.76 9.01 -19.18
CA PRO A 63 5.28 8.68 -17.86
C PRO A 63 6.78 8.38 -17.84
N ALA A 64 7.32 7.77 -18.90
CA ALA A 64 8.72 7.39 -18.95
C ALA A 64 9.68 8.59 -19.02
N SER A 65 9.18 9.76 -19.42
CA SER A 65 9.95 11.00 -19.55
C SER A 65 9.64 12.03 -18.45
N ALA A 66 8.60 11.78 -17.65
CA ALA A 66 8.14 12.69 -16.63
C ALA A 66 9.07 12.72 -15.41
N PRO A 67 9.15 13.84 -14.68
CA PRO A 67 9.87 13.90 -13.41
C PRO A 67 9.26 12.90 -12.41
N ARG A 68 10.09 12.30 -11.56
CA ARG A 68 9.64 11.45 -10.45
C ARG A 68 9.58 12.24 -9.15
N ALA A 69 8.56 11.98 -8.35
CA ALA A 69 8.45 12.54 -7.02
C ALA A 69 9.56 11.98 -6.10
N THR A 70 10.05 12.81 -5.20
CA THR A 70 11.00 12.41 -4.16
C THR A 70 10.23 11.85 -2.97
N ILE A 71 10.49 10.59 -2.60
CA ILE A 71 9.79 9.92 -1.51
C ILE A 71 10.70 9.75 -0.29
N ASP A 72 10.23 10.12 0.90
CA ASP A 72 10.95 9.91 2.15
C ASP A 72 10.04 9.35 3.25
N ARG A 73 9.87 8.02 3.24
CA ARG A 73 9.01 7.28 4.19
C ARG A 73 9.49 7.36 5.64
N PHE A 74 10.76 7.68 5.86
CA PHE A 74 11.38 7.63 7.19
C PHE A 74 11.70 9.03 7.72
N SER A 75 11.20 10.09 7.08
CA SER A 75 11.26 11.44 7.62
C SER A 75 10.44 11.57 8.91
N GLU A 76 10.72 12.59 9.73
CA GLU A 76 9.90 12.91 10.92
C GLU A 76 8.43 13.23 10.56
N ALA A 77 8.16 13.66 9.33
CA ALA A 77 6.81 13.96 8.86
C ALA A 77 6.05 12.69 8.40
N ALA A 78 6.76 11.66 7.96
CA ALA A 78 6.15 10.45 7.40
C ALA A 78 6.14 9.27 8.39
N GLY A 79 7.24 9.06 9.10
CA GLY A 79 7.43 7.91 9.99
C GLY A 79 6.80 8.12 11.36
N THR A 80 6.39 7.02 12.00
CA THR A 80 5.96 7.01 13.40
C THR A 80 6.79 6.02 14.23
N LEU A 81 6.83 4.75 13.83
CA LEU A 81 7.71 3.74 14.42
C LEU A 81 9.07 3.73 13.72
N MET A 82 9.09 4.03 12.43
CA MET A 82 10.28 4.00 11.58
C MET A 82 10.74 5.41 11.21
N VAL A 83 11.02 6.22 12.22
CA VAL A 83 11.65 7.54 12.01
C VAL A 83 13.16 7.35 11.89
N ARG A 84 13.75 7.82 10.79
CA ARG A 84 15.20 7.73 10.54
C ARG A 84 15.97 8.51 11.59
N THR A 85 16.99 7.87 12.13
CA THR A 85 17.98 8.47 13.03
C THR A 85 19.38 8.16 12.51
N ASP A 86 20.39 8.82 13.06
CA ASP A 86 21.79 8.53 12.72
C ASP A 86 22.22 7.11 13.15
N GLU A 87 21.44 6.44 13.99
CA GLU A 87 21.81 5.19 14.66
C GLU A 87 21.09 3.96 14.10
N ASN A 88 19.91 4.12 13.48
CA ASN A 88 19.08 3.00 13.06
C ASN A 88 19.30 2.51 11.63
N GLY A 89 20.07 3.25 10.82
CA GLY A 89 20.45 2.81 9.47
C GLY A 89 19.29 2.73 8.48
N LEU A 90 18.16 3.39 8.74
CA LEU A 90 17.06 3.47 7.78
C LEU A 90 17.50 4.23 6.52
N PRO A 91 17.05 3.81 5.32
CA PRO A 91 17.39 4.46 4.05
C PRO A 91 17.13 5.97 4.03
N GLY A 92 17.99 6.70 3.32
CA GLY A 92 17.87 8.15 3.12
C GLY A 92 16.67 8.56 2.24
N PRO A 93 16.42 9.87 2.10
CA PRO A 93 15.40 10.38 1.19
C PRO A 93 15.62 9.88 -0.23
N ASN A 94 14.56 9.36 -0.86
CA ASN A 94 14.57 8.77 -2.20
C ASN A 94 15.51 7.58 -2.43
N GLU A 95 16.09 7.01 -1.36
CA GLU A 95 16.86 5.79 -1.48
C GLU A 95 15.92 4.58 -1.50
N ALA A 96 16.16 3.66 -2.44
CA ALA A 96 15.39 2.42 -2.54
C ALA A 96 15.46 1.63 -1.22
N VAL A 97 14.32 1.08 -0.82
CA VAL A 97 14.17 0.32 0.43
C VAL A 97 14.00 -1.16 0.10
N ASP A 98 14.75 -2.02 0.77
CA ASP A 98 14.56 -3.47 0.71
C ASP A 98 13.69 -3.93 1.89
N PHE A 99 12.38 -4.06 1.66
CA PHE A 99 11.41 -4.49 2.68
C PHE A 99 11.51 -5.99 3.01
N ASP A 100 12.26 -6.78 2.25
CA ASP A 100 12.52 -8.19 2.55
C ASP A 100 13.52 -8.40 3.70
N GLN A 101 14.02 -7.30 4.27
CA GLN A 101 14.97 -7.30 5.38
C GLN A 101 14.39 -6.61 6.61
N GLY A 102 14.90 -7.01 7.78
CA GLY A 102 14.60 -6.30 9.03
C GLY A 102 14.98 -4.81 8.94
N PRO A 103 14.18 -3.90 9.53
CA PRO A 103 13.04 -4.16 10.44
C PRO A 103 11.68 -4.27 9.73
N PHE A 104 11.64 -4.44 8.41
CA PHE A 104 10.42 -4.27 7.61
C PHE A 104 9.59 -5.53 7.42
N ILE A 105 10.11 -6.69 7.79
CA ILE A 105 9.40 -7.97 7.77
C ILE A 105 9.52 -8.65 9.12
N THR A 106 8.43 -9.22 9.60
CA THR A 106 8.37 -9.90 10.91
C THR A 106 7.78 -11.29 10.75
N GLN A 107 8.33 -12.24 11.50
CA GLN A 107 7.79 -13.58 11.65
C GLN A 107 7.04 -13.67 12.98
N GLY A 108 5.80 -14.12 12.94
CA GLY A 108 4.91 -14.25 14.10
C GLY A 108 4.06 -15.53 14.03
N LEU A 109 2.91 -15.50 14.68
CA LEU A 109 1.98 -16.61 14.78
C LEU A 109 0.59 -16.22 14.26
N GLY A 110 -0.07 -17.16 13.61
CA GLY A 110 -1.46 -17.09 13.20
C GLY A 110 -2.43 -17.42 14.34
N PRO A 111 -3.74 -17.36 14.09
CA PRO A 111 -4.76 -17.56 15.13
C PRO A 111 -4.69 -18.93 15.82
N GLU A 112 -4.26 -19.96 15.09
CA GLU A 112 -4.14 -21.35 15.55
C GLU A 112 -2.67 -21.75 15.83
N GLY A 113 -1.73 -20.79 15.79
CA GLY A 113 -0.31 -21.01 16.05
C GLY A 113 0.55 -21.37 14.84
N ASP A 114 -0.02 -21.34 13.63
CA ASP A 114 0.74 -21.46 12.37
C ASP A 114 1.78 -20.33 12.25
N VAL A 115 2.92 -20.57 11.61
CA VAL A 115 3.93 -19.52 11.45
C VAL A 115 3.50 -18.57 10.35
N VAL A 116 3.54 -17.27 10.60
CA VAL A 116 3.17 -16.24 9.61
C VAL A 116 4.29 -15.26 9.38
N ARG A 117 4.35 -14.68 8.18
CA ARG A 117 5.18 -13.51 7.89
C ARG A 117 4.33 -12.37 7.38
N TYR A 118 4.67 -11.17 7.81
CA TYR A 118 4.01 -9.94 7.39
C TYR A 118 5.04 -8.81 7.27
N TYR A 119 4.84 -7.93 6.30
CA TYR A 119 5.62 -6.69 6.22
C TYR A 119 5.19 -5.70 7.30
N ASN A 120 5.94 -4.62 7.50
CA ASN A 120 5.57 -3.50 8.34
C ASN A 120 5.84 -2.19 7.58
N PHE A 121 4.76 -1.53 7.16
CA PHE A 121 4.79 -0.26 6.44
C PHE A 121 4.56 0.95 7.35
N ASP A 122 4.75 0.77 8.66
CA ASP A 122 4.54 1.76 9.72
C ASP A 122 3.05 2.04 10.02
N VAL A 123 2.83 2.96 10.96
CA VAL A 123 1.53 3.36 11.48
C VAL A 123 0.72 4.08 10.42
N GLN A 124 -0.54 3.71 10.30
CA GLN A 124 -1.50 4.37 9.41
C GLN A 124 -2.76 4.76 10.17
N SER A 125 -3.40 5.86 9.75
CA SER A 125 -4.73 6.20 10.26
C SER A 125 -5.79 5.28 9.64
N THR A 126 -6.99 5.23 10.22
CA THR A 126 -8.12 4.50 9.61
C THR A 126 -8.82 5.30 8.51
N THR A 127 -8.39 6.54 8.26
CA THR A 127 -8.96 7.40 7.20
C THR A 127 -8.14 7.18 5.93
N PRO A 128 -8.69 6.53 4.90
CA PRO A 128 -7.96 6.30 3.65
C PRO A 128 -7.78 7.60 2.86
N ALA A 129 -6.77 7.64 2.00
CA ALA A 129 -6.56 8.70 1.02
C ALA A 129 -7.28 8.36 -0.30
N PRO A 130 -7.71 9.32 -1.13
CA PRO A 130 -8.33 9.01 -2.42
C PRO A 130 -7.29 8.61 -3.48
N ILE A 131 -7.61 7.59 -4.29
CA ILE A 131 -6.92 7.28 -5.55
C ILE A 131 -7.92 7.33 -6.69
N TYR A 132 -7.56 8.00 -7.77
CA TYR A 132 -8.46 8.28 -8.89
C TYR A 132 -8.10 7.38 -10.08
N ALA A 133 -9.02 6.50 -10.44
CA ALA A 133 -8.92 5.64 -11.61
C ALA A 133 -9.88 6.15 -12.69
N LEU A 134 -9.40 6.30 -13.92
CA LEU A 134 -10.16 6.93 -15.01
C LEU A 134 -10.78 5.88 -15.92
N PHE A 135 -12.01 6.11 -16.34
CA PHE A 135 -12.82 5.21 -17.16
C PHE A 135 -13.57 6.01 -18.22
N TYR A 136 -13.66 5.46 -19.43
CA TYR A 136 -14.58 5.99 -20.43
C TYR A 136 -16.05 5.83 -19.97
N GLU A 137 -16.91 6.71 -20.46
CA GLU A 137 -18.34 6.68 -20.10
C GLU A 137 -18.97 5.31 -20.40
N GLY A 138 -19.58 4.71 -19.37
CA GLY A 138 -20.24 3.41 -19.47
C GLY A 138 -19.30 2.20 -19.47
N GLU A 139 -17.98 2.39 -19.33
CA GLU A 139 -17.01 1.31 -19.23
C GLU A 139 -16.69 0.94 -17.77
N ASP A 140 -16.39 -0.34 -17.54
CA ASP A 140 -16.03 -0.91 -16.24
C ASP A 140 -14.54 -1.27 -16.12
N THR A 141 -13.77 -1.01 -17.18
CA THR A 141 -12.32 -1.17 -17.22
C THR A 141 -11.65 0.20 -17.27
N PRO A 142 -10.56 0.42 -16.51
CA PRO A 142 -9.83 1.67 -16.59
C PRO A 142 -9.31 1.96 -18.00
N VAL A 143 -9.11 3.23 -18.33
CA VAL A 143 -8.49 3.67 -19.59
C VAL A 143 -7.10 3.04 -19.71
N ASP A 144 -6.86 2.33 -20.81
CA ASP A 144 -5.58 1.64 -21.03
C ASP A 144 -4.41 2.64 -21.11
N GLY A 145 -3.30 2.30 -20.45
CA GLY A 145 -2.11 3.14 -20.36
C GLY A 145 -2.23 4.38 -19.48
N GLN A 146 -3.39 4.70 -18.91
CA GLN A 146 -3.54 5.77 -17.93
C GLN A 146 -2.99 5.32 -16.59
N LEU A 147 -2.09 6.10 -15.99
CA LEU A 147 -1.72 5.88 -14.58
C LEU A 147 -2.80 6.42 -13.65
N ASN A 148 -3.04 5.73 -12.53
CA ASN A 148 -3.94 6.26 -11.50
C ASN A 148 -3.37 7.56 -10.90
N VAL A 149 -4.23 8.47 -10.50
CA VAL A 149 -3.83 9.75 -9.91
C VAL A 149 -4.00 9.69 -8.39
N ILE A 150 -2.99 10.14 -7.64
CA ILE A 150 -3.04 10.40 -6.20
C ILE A 150 -2.65 11.85 -5.94
N ASP A 151 -3.01 12.38 -4.77
CA ASP A 151 -2.75 13.79 -4.41
C ASP A 151 -1.92 13.97 -3.12
N THR A 152 -1.47 12.87 -2.52
CA THR A 152 -0.64 12.88 -1.30
C THR A 152 0.45 11.82 -1.41
N ILE A 153 1.64 12.10 -0.87
CA ILE A 153 2.75 11.13 -0.71
C ILE A 153 3.21 11.07 0.76
N PRO A 154 4.04 10.10 1.18
CA PRO A 154 4.50 10.02 2.57
C PRO A 154 5.09 11.34 3.07
N GLY A 155 4.56 11.85 4.18
CA GLY A 155 4.91 13.15 4.76
C GLY A 155 3.94 14.29 4.44
N ASP A 156 3.05 14.10 3.45
CA ASP A 156 1.94 15.03 3.21
C ASP A 156 0.80 14.79 4.21
N ASP A 157 0.11 15.88 4.57
CA ASP A 157 -1.10 15.80 5.39
C ASP A 157 -2.16 14.95 4.68
N GLY A 158 -2.68 13.94 5.37
CA GLY A 158 -3.72 13.06 4.85
C GLY A 158 -3.23 11.89 4.00
N TYR A 159 -1.91 11.74 3.82
CA TYR A 159 -1.35 10.54 3.21
C TYR A 159 -1.77 9.27 3.97
N ASN A 160 -2.06 8.21 3.23
CA ASN A 160 -2.29 6.88 3.75
C ASN A 160 -1.87 5.84 2.71
N ASP A 161 -1.32 4.69 3.15
CA ASP A 161 -1.05 3.56 2.25
C ASP A 161 -2.34 2.88 1.76
N PHE A 162 -3.45 3.09 2.47
CA PHE A 162 -4.78 2.62 2.09
C PHE A 162 -5.49 3.68 1.25
N TRP A 163 -5.84 3.29 0.02
CA TRP A 163 -6.49 4.18 -0.92
C TRP A 163 -7.95 3.80 -1.16
N HIS A 164 -8.82 4.80 -1.08
CA HIS A 164 -10.20 4.73 -1.49
C HIS A 164 -10.30 4.98 -2.98
N VAL A 165 -10.77 4.00 -3.75
CA VAL A 165 -10.86 4.12 -5.20
C VAL A 165 -12.04 5.01 -5.59
N HIS A 166 -11.73 6.08 -6.32
CA HIS A 166 -12.68 7.03 -6.90
C HIS A 166 -12.65 6.85 -8.42
N LYS A 167 -13.82 6.55 -8.99
CA LYS A 167 -14.01 6.39 -10.43
C LYS A 167 -14.18 7.77 -11.07
N VAL A 168 -13.28 8.12 -12.00
CA VAL A 168 -13.36 9.34 -12.78
C VAL A 168 -13.89 9.01 -14.18
N THR A 169 -14.96 9.67 -14.61
CA THR A 169 -15.53 9.46 -15.95
C THR A 169 -14.97 10.48 -16.93
N VAL A 170 -14.31 10.00 -17.99
CA VAL A 170 -13.69 10.81 -19.04
C VAL A 170 -14.44 10.66 -20.38
N PRO A 171 -14.38 11.68 -21.27
CA PRO A 171 -15.05 11.63 -22.57
C PRO A 171 -14.40 10.62 -23.53
N GLU A 172 -15.13 10.21 -24.58
CA GLU A 172 -14.65 9.23 -25.58
C GLU A 172 -13.36 9.65 -26.30
N ASP A 173 -13.10 10.95 -26.41
CA ASP A 173 -11.88 11.51 -27.04
C ASP A 173 -10.74 11.74 -26.04
N TYR A 174 -10.88 11.30 -24.79
CA TYR A 174 -9.81 11.36 -23.80
C TYR A 174 -8.63 10.46 -24.19
N GLU A 175 -7.44 11.04 -24.16
CA GLU A 175 -6.17 10.33 -24.35
C GLU A 175 -5.52 10.06 -22.98
N ALA A 176 -4.98 8.85 -22.80
CA ALA A 176 -4.33 8.46 -21.55
C ALA A 176 -3.18 9.40 -21.19
N ASN A 177 -3.08 9.72 -19.90
CA ASN A 177 -2.12 10.64 -19.29
C ASN A 177 -2.25 12.10 -19.75
N THR A 178 -3.43 12.50 -20.26
CA THR A 178 -3.78 13.92 -20.41
C THR A 178 -3.98 14.61 -19.05
N VAL A 179 -4.58 13.93 -18.07
CA VAL A 179 -4.62 14.41 -16.67
C VAL A 179 -3.62 13.66 -15.81
N THR A 180 -2.85 14.40 -15.02
CA THR A 180 -1.70 13.91 -14.23
C THR A 180 -1.72 14.40 -12.78
N SER A 181 -2.83 15.00 -12.36
CA SER A 181 -3.03 15.51 -11.01
C SER A 181 -4.52 15.60 -10.69
N LEU A 182 -4.87 15.68 -9.41
CA LEU A 182 -6.26 15.93 -8.99
C LEU A 182 -6.75 17.28 -9.51
N ALA A 183 -5.88 18.30 -9.49
CA ALA A 183 -6.19 19.61 -10.04
C ALA A 183 -6.59 19.54 -11.53
N ASP A 184 -5.88 18.73 -12.35
CA ASP A 184 -6.25 18.55 -13.76
C ASP A 184 -7.63 17.90 -13.91
N ILE A 185 -7.96 16.91 -13.06
CA ILE A 185 -9.27 16.24 -13.05
C ILE A 185 -10.38 17.25 -12.72
N GLU A 186 -10.16 18.08 -11.69
CA GLU A 186 -11.10 19.10 -11.23
C GLU A 186 -11.28 20.23 -12.25
N ASP A 187 -10.19 20.72 -12.83
CA ASP A 187 -10.19 21.78 -13.84
C ASP A 187 -10.88 21.32 -15.14
N ALA A 188 -10.72 20.04 -15.51
CA ALA A 188 -11.45 19.44 -16.62
C ALA A 188 -12.94 19.23 -16.32
N GLY A 189 -13.34 19.29 -15.04
CA GLY A 189 -14.72 19.11 -14.60
C GLY A 189 -15.23 17.67 -14.77
N TYR A 190 -14.34 16.68 -14.72
CA TYR A 190 -14.73 15.28 -14.84
C TYR A 190 -15.55 14.81 -13.63
N ALA A 191 -16.54 13.97 -13.90
CA ALA A 191 -17.38 13.42 -12.85
C ALA A 191 -16.61 12.37 -12.04
N MET A 192 -16.67 12.47 -10.72
CA MET A 192 -16.03 11.55 -9.78
C MET A 192 -17.07 10.82 -8.93
N GLU A 193 -16.94 9.50 -8.82
CA GLU A 193 -17.76 8.64 -7.98
C GLU A 193 -16.88 7.86 -7.00
N ALA A 194 -17.06 8.12 -5.71
CA ALA A 194 -16.44 7.34 -4.65
C ALA A 194 -17.05 5.93 -4.60
N THR A 195 -16.21 4.90 -4.58
CA THR A 195 -16.67 3.50 -4.55
C THR A 195 -16.72 2.94 -3.13
N ASP A 196 -16.89 1.64 -2.92
CA ASP A 196 -16.66 0.97 -1.63
C ASP A 196 -15.30 0.26 -1.56
N ILE A 197 -14.49 0.36 -2.62
CA ILE A 197 -13.24 -0.38 -2.80
C ILE A 197 -12.09 0.33 -2.10
N LEU A 198 -11.32 -0.45 -1.35
CA LEU A 198 -10.02 -0.07 -0.82
C LEU A 198 -8.91 -0.88 -1.49
N VAL A 199 -7.74 -0.28 -1.62
CA VAL A 199 -6.50 -0.93 -2.05
C VAL A 199 -5.37 -0.58 -1.09
N ASN A 200 -4.49 -1.54 -0.80
CA ASN A 200 -3.29 -1.31 0.00
C ASN A 200 -2.11 -1.08 -0.96
N CYS A 201 -1.74 0.18 -1.14
CA CYS A 201 -0.70 0.58 -2.07
C CYS A 201 0.32 1.55 -1.43
N PRO A 202 1.25 1.07 -0.60
CA PRO A 202 2.27 1.92 -0.01
C PRO A 202 3.15 2.58 -1.06
N VAL A 203 3.18 3.92 -1.08
CA VAL A 203 4.08 4.71 -1.94
C VAL A 203 5.50 4.62 -1.40
N VAL A 204 6.45 4.30 -2.26
CA VAL A 204 7.85 4.02 -1.91
C VAL A 204 8.81 4.68 -2.89
N PRO A 205 10.08 4.90 -2.50
CA PRO A 205 11.12 5.29 -3.45
C PRO A 205 11.21 4.31 -4.62
N ASP A 206 11.49 4.84 -5.80
CA ASP A 206 11.69 4.01 -6.99
C ASP A 206 12.81 2.99 -6.79
N GLY A 207 12.62 1.77 -7.30
CA GLY A 207 13.55 0.65 -7.11
C GLY A 207 13.46 -0.07 -5.76
N SER A 208 12.55 0.33 -4.86
CA SER A 208 12.28 -0.42 -3.62
C SER A 208 11.74 -1.83 -3.91
N THR A 209 12.07 -2.79 -3.04
CA THR A 209 11.70 -4.21 -3.18
C THR A 209 10.89 -4.71 -1.99
N ALA A 210 9.87 -5.51 -2.28
CA ALA A 210 9.12 -6.31 -1.32
C ALA A 210 8.66 -7.55 -2.10
N SER A 211 9.42 -8.65 -2.08
CA SER A 211 9.24 -9.76 -3.02
C SER A 211 8.19 -10.80 -2.61
N MET A 212 7.81 -10.84 -1.33
CA MET A 212 6.86 -11.82 -0.81
C MET A 212 5.41 -11.38 -1.03
N ARG A 213 4.56 -12.33 -1.42
CA ARG A 213 3.12 -12.15 -1.59
C ARG A 213 2.41 -13.37 -1.01
N TYR A 214 1.24 -13.14 -0.41
CA TYR A 214 0.41 -14.23 0.12
C TYR A 214 -0.07 -15.18 -0.97
N ASP A 215 -0.31 -14.62 -2.16
CA ASP A 215 -0.67 -15.32 -3.38
C ASP A 215 0.48 -15.26 -4.41
N ASP A 216 0.25 -15.79 -5.61
CA ASP A 216 1.19 -15.67 -6.74
C ASP A 216 1.14 -14.27 -7.41
N GLY A 217 0.83 -13.22 -6.65
CA GLY A 217 0.71 -11.84 -7.13
C GLY A 217 2.02 -11.25 -7.66
N ASP A 218 1.90 -10.23 -8.50
CA ASP A 218 3.07 -9.50 -9.01
C ASP A 218 3.69 -8.64 -7.90
N ALA A 219 5.00 -8.78 -7.71
CA ALA A 219 5.75 -8.01 -6.73
C ALA A 219 6.35 -6.72 -7.29
N SER A 220 6.16 -6.45 -8.59
CA SER A 220 6.67 -5.24 -9.24
C SER A 220 6.01 -3.97 -8.71
N LEU A 221 6.74 -2.86 -8.83
CA LEU A 221 6.21 -1.55 -8.51
C LEU A 221 5.20 -1.13 -9.58
N VAL A 222 4.10 -0.54 -9.12
CA VAL A 222 3.11 0.11 -9.98
C VAL A 222 3.37 1.61 -9.96
N GLU A 223 3.15 2.25 -11.11
CA GLU A 223 3.33 3.70 -11.25
C GLU A 223 2.00 4.45 -11.08
N GLY A 224 2.09 5.69 -10.60
CA GLY A 224 0.97 6.62 -10.46
C GLY A 224 1.40 8.05 -10.80
N TRP A 225 0.39 8.90 -11.01
CA TRP A 225 0.56 10.33 -11.14
C TRP A 225 0.35 11.03 -9.79
N TYR A 226 1.23 11.96 -9.46
CA TYR A 226 1.13 12.86 -8.32
C TYR A 226 1.59 14.25 -8.76
N GLN A 227 0.65 15.20 -8.88
CA GLN A 227 0.94 16.60 -9.23
C GLN A 227 1.87 16.76 -10.45
N GLY A 228 1.62 15.99 -11.52
CA GLY A 228 2.42 15.99 -12.75
C GLY A 228 3.75 15.24 -12.67
N MET A 229 4.04 14.58 -11.54
CA MET A 229 5.21 13.72 -11.33
C MET A 229 4.79 12.25 -11.23
N VAL A 230 5.70 11.34 -11.56
CA VAL A 230 5.49 9.90 -11.38
C VAL A 230 5.89 9.48 -9.97
N VAL A 231 5.06 8.66 -9.34
CA VAL A 231 5.33 7.94 -8.08
C VAL A 231 5.38 6.44 -8.33
N SER A 232 6.06 5.71 -7.44
CA SER A 232 6.03 4.24 -7.39
C SER A 232 5.33 3.79 -6.11
N TYR A 233 4.51 2.74 -6.21
CA TYR A 233 3.90 2.09 -5.04
C TYR A 233 3.88 0.57 -5.19
N PHE A 234 3.91 -0.14 -4.07
CA PHE A 234 3.57 -1.56 -4.08
C PHE A 234 2.07 -1.74 -4.22
N GLN A 235 1.64 -2.94 -4.61
CA GLN A 235 0.24 -3.34 -4.52
C GLN A 235 0.14 -4.67 -3.77
N PHE A 236 -0.61 -4.66 -2.67
CA PHE A 236 -0.89 -5.84 -1.86
C PHE A 236 -2.33 -6.29 -2.11
N THR A 237 -2.50 -7.53 -2.59
CA THR A 237 -3.79 -8.09 -3.02
C THR A 237 -4.19 -9.34 -2.24
N GLU A 238 -3.59 -9.57 -1.07
CA GLU A 238 -3.81 -10.77 -0.25
C GLU A 238 -5.28 -10.92 0.18
N ALA A 239 -6.03 -9.81 0.25
CA ALA A 239 -7.47 -9.82 0.45
C ALA A 239 -8.17 -8.68 -0.32
N PRO A 240 -9.40 -8.91 -0.82
CA PRO A 240 -10.23 -7.82 -1.32
C PRO A 240 -10.67 -6.92 -0.15
N LEU A 241 -10.29 -5.65 -0.17
CA LEU A 241 -10.60 -4.70 0.90
C LEU A 241 -11.80 -3.82 0.52
N LYS A 242 -12.62 -3.54 1.53
CA LYS A 242 -13.76 -2.64 1.43
C LYS A 242 -13.83 -1.72 2.63
N LEU A 243 -14.39 -0.54 2.43
CA LEU A 243 -14.68 0.38 3.53
C LEU A 243 -15.61 -0.27 4.57
N SER A 244 -15.27 -0.08 5.84
CA SER A 244 -16.15 -0.33 6.97
C SER A 244 -16.74 1.00 7.43
N GLY A 245 -17.91 1.35 6.89
CA GLY A 245 -18.41 2.73 6.97
C GLY A 245 -17.55 3.64 6.09
N ASP A 246 -16.86 4.61 6.69
CA ASP A 246 -15.94 5.53 6.00
C ASP A 246 -14.47 5.27 6.40
N SER A 247 -14.15 4.07 6.88
CA SER A 247 -12.82 3.75 7.43
C SER A 247 -12.26 2.44 6.93
N VAL A 248 -10.93 2.35 6.93
CA VAL A 248 -10.20 1.09 6.72
C VAL A 248 -10.56 0.13 7.86
N PRO A 249 -10.98 -1.12 7.56
CA PRO A 249 -11.26 -2.11 8.60
C PRO A 249 -10.00 -2.43 9.40
N LEU A 250 -10.17 -2.89 10.64
CA LEU A 250 -9.07 -3.25 11.53
C LEU A 250 -9.12 -4.73 11.88
N SER A 251 -7.94 -5.34 12.00
CA SER A 251 -7.78 -6.68 12.57
C SER A 251 -6.91 -6.62 13.82
N PRO A 252 -7.24 -7.35 14.90
CA PRO A 252 -6.40 -7.34 16.10
C PRO A 252 -5.05 -8.03 15.86
N ILE A 253 -4.00 -7.48 16.47
CA ILE A 253 -2.71 -8.16 16.67
C ILE A 253 -2.31 -8.02 18.14
N TYR A 254 -1.72 -9.08 18.68
CA TYR A 254 -1.19 -9.13 20.05
C TYR A 254 0.32 -9.24 19.97
N VAL A 255 1.05 -8.30 20.57
CA VAL A 255 2.51 -8.24 20.48
C VAL A 255 3.14 -8.12 21.86
N THR A 256 4.42 -8.46 21.95
CA THR A 256 5.21 -8.16 23.14
C THR A 256 6.64 -7.75 22.80
N PHE A 257 7.28 -7.04 23.72
CA PHE A 257 8.56 -6.38 23.52
C PHE A 257 9.60 -6.87 24.52
N ASN A 258 10.89 -6.75 24.17
CA ASN A 258 11.99 -7.15 25.07
C ASN A 258 11.94 -6.43 26.42
N VAL A 259 11.46 -5.19 26.44
CA VAL A 259 11.16 -4.43 27.65
C VAL A 259 9.72 -3.92 27.56
N ASN A 260 8.91 -4.18 28.59
CA ASN A 260 7.49 -3.82 28.62
C ASN A 260 7.28 -2.30 28.49
N PRO A 261 6.18 -1.85 27.86
CA PRO A 261 5.86 -0.43 27.78
C PRO A 261 5.70 0.20 29.17
N GLY A 262 6.22 1.43 29.33
CA GLY A 262 6.21 2.14 30.62
C GLY A 262 7.46 1.92 31.47
N GLU A 263 8.34 0.99 31.09
CA GLU A 263 9.69 0.83 31.64
C GLU A 263 10.73 1.63 30.83
N ASP A 264 11.92 1.83 31.41
CA ASP A 264 13.01 2.57 30.76
C ASP A 264 13.51 1.83 29.52
N GLY A 265 13.45 2.48 28.35
CA GLY A 265 13.73 1.86 27.06
C GLY A 265 12.67 0.87 26.56
N GLY A 266 11.49 0.83 27.19
CA GLY A 266 10.40 -0.10 26.87
C GLY A 266 9.63 0.17 25.57
N GLY A 267 8.88 -0.83 25.13
CA GLY A 267 8.02 -0.77 23.95
C GLY A 267 8.78 -0.96 22.64
N PRO A 268 8.32 -0.37 21.51
CA PRO A 268 8.88 -0.60 20.18
C PRO A 268 10.39 -0.41 20.05
N ALA A 269 10.97 0.54 20.80
CA ALA A 269 12.41 0.81 20.78
C ALA A 269 13.25 -0.36 21.31
N SER A 270 12.69 -1.21 22.17
CA SER A 270 13.38 -2.42 22.65
C SER A 270 13.34 -3.58 21.65
N GLY A 271 12.56 -3.48 20.58
CA GLY A 271 12.28 -4.57 19.64
C GLY A 271 11.30 -5.60 20.20
N PHE A 272 10.70 -6.38 19.31
CA PHE A 272 9.86 -7.50 19.71
C PHE A 272 10.68 -8.57 20.44
N MET A 273 10.04 -9.29 21.36
CA MET A 273 10.64 -10.52 21.88
C MET A 273 10.73 -11.58 20.79
N THR A 274 11.81 -12.34 20.81
CA THR A 274 12.05 -13.47 19.92
C THR A 274 12.55 -14.68 20.69
N GLU A 275 12.27 -15.87 20.16
CA GLU A 275 12.87 -17.10 20.68
C GLU A 275 14.41 -17.07 20.55
N ASP A 276 15.10 -17.74 21.48
CA ASP A 276 16.56 -17.79 21.51
C ASP A 276 17.15 -18.30 20.17
N GLY A 277 17.88 -17.42 19.50
CA GLY A 277 18.61 -17.75 18.27
C GLY A 277 17.74 -17.85 17.01
N SER A 278 16.52 -17.30 17.03
CA SER A 278 15.65 -17.23 15.84
C SER A 278 14.98 -15.85 15.68
N GLU A 279 14.29 -15.64 14.56
CA GLU A 279 13.46 -14.45 14.29
C GLU A 279 11.99 -14.67 14.71
N GLN A 280 11.65 -15.84 15.27
CA GLN A 280 10.28 -16.15 15.68
C GLN A 280 9.88 -15.28 16.86
N THR A 281 8.95 -14.35 16.62
CA THR A 281 8.23 -13.67 17.69
C THR A 281 7.01 -14.49 18.10
N HIS A 282 6.43 -14.19 19.26
CA HIS A 282 5.08 -14.67 19.63
C HIS A 282 4.03 -13.57 19.42
N ASN A 283 4.27 -12.70 18.45
CA ASN A 283 3.24 -11.77 17.97
C ASN A 283 2.15 -12.57 17.26
N VAL A 284 0.91 -12.43 17.70
CA VAL A 284 -0.22 -13.22 17.20
C VAL A 284 -1.19 -12.34 16.42
N VAL A 285 -1.37 -12.62 15.12
CA VAL A 285 -2.42 -12.02 14.31
C VAL A 285 -3.75 -12.73 14.56
N ALA A 286 -4.84 -11.97 14.70
CA ALA A 286 -6.14 -12.55 15.03
C ALA A 286 -6.93 -13.07 13.81
N THR A 287 -6.51 -12.71 12.59
CA THR A 287 -7.14 -13.12 11.33
C THR A 287 -6.08 -13.30 10.26
N LEU A 288 -6.32 -14.18 9.29
CA LEU A 288 -5.47 -14.38 8.11
C LEU A 288 -6.21 -13.98 6.83
N PRO A 289 -5.48 -13.73 5.71
CA PRO A 289 -6.14 -13.54 4.43
C PRO A 289 -7.08 -14.70 4.09
N GLY A 290 -8.31 -14.38 3.71
CA GLY A 290 -9.40 -15.35 3.51
C GLY A 290 -10.37 -15.48 4.69
N ASP A 291 -9.97 -15.04 5.89
CA ASP A 291 -10.88 -14.97 7.04
C ASP A 291 -11.89 -13.83 6.89
N THR A 292 -13.07 -14.01 7.47
CA THR A 292 -14.07 -12.94 7.54
C THR A 292 -13.55 -11.84 8.48
N GLY A 293 -13.40 -10.63 7.94
CA GLY A 293 -12.94 -9.48 8.72
C GLY A 293 -11.42 -9.32 8.79
N TYR A 294 -10.66 -10.05 7.96
CA TYR A 294 -9.25 -9.74 7.76
C TYR A 294 -9.07 -8.34 7.16
N SER A 295 -8.08 -7.63 7.69
CA SER A 295 -7.53 -6.38 7.20
C SER A 295 -6.04 -6.36 7.51
N PRO A 296 -5.18 -5.88 6.59
CA PRO A 296 -3.77 -5.69 6.87
C PRO A 296 -3.48 -4.47 7.77
N LEU A 297 -4.49 -3.69 8.15
CA LEU A 297 -4.34 -2.63 9.15
C LEU A 297 -4.60 -3.20 10.55
N TRP A 298 -3.54 -3.39 11.31
CA TRP A 298 -3.59 -4.08 12.60
C TRP A 298 -3.82 -3.14 13.76
N PHE A 299 -4.84 -3.41 14.56
CA PHE A 299 -5.06 -2.78 15.86
C PHE A 299 -4.16 -3.44 16.91
N VAL A 300 -3.13 -2.72 17.35
CA VAL A 300 -2.07 -3.28 18.19
C VAL A 300 -2.49 -3.33 19.66
N SER A 301 -2.42 -4.52 20.24
CA SER A 301 -2.52 -4.77 21.67
C SER A 301 -1.22 -5.37 22.19
N ILE A 302 -0.82 -4.98 23.41
CA ILE A 302 0.44 -5.42 24.04
C ILE A 302 0.09 -6.33 25.21
N TYR A 303 0.69 -7.52 25.22
CA TYR A 303 0.65 -8.44 26.36
C TYR A 303 1.98 -8.44 27.12
N ASP A 304 1.95 -8.82 28.40
CA ASP A 304 3.13 -8.86 29.26
C ASP A 304 4.17 -9.85 28.75
N ASN A 305 5.39 -9.35 28.57
CA ASN A 305 6.51 -10.14 28.08
C ASN A 305 6.90 -11.30 29.02
N ALA A 306 6.48 -11.27 30.29
CA ALA A 306 6.63 -12.39 31.22
C ALA A 306 5.86 -13.66 30.80
N GLU A 307 4.87 -13.52 29.91
CA GLU A 307 4.04 -14.61 29.42
C GLU A 307 4.45 -15.09 28.01
N PHE A 308 5.54 -14.57 27.45
CA PHE A 308 6.06 -14.94 26.12
C PHE A 308 6.04 -16.45 25.89
N ASP A 309 6.72 -17.23 26.73
CA ASP A 309 6.81 -18.71 26.61
C ASP A 309 5.46 -19.45 26.62
N SER A 310 4.38 -18.80 27.07
CA SER A 310 3.04 -19.39 27.15
C SER A 310 2.09 -18.99 26.02
N VAL A 311 2.47 -17.99 25.22
CA VAL A 311 1.68 -17.50 24.09
C VAL A 311 2.08 -18.27 22.83
N SER A 312 1.16 -19.04 22.28
CA SER A 312 1.39 -19.87 21.08
C SER A 312 0.31 -19.74 20.01
N ASP A 313 -0.78 -19.02 20.29
CA ASP A 313 -1.96 -18.89 19.43
C ASP A 313 -2.83 -17.72 19.92
N LEU A 314 -3.96 -17.45 19.25
CA LEU A 314 -4.85 -16.37 19.62
C LEU A 314 -5.51 -16.59 20.99
N SER A 315 -5.80 -17.83 21.36
CA SER A 315 -6.46 -18.16 22.62
C SER A 315 -5.56 -17.84 23.82
N SER A 316 -4.28 -18.17 23.72
CA SER A 316 -3.26 -17.89 24.73
C SER A 316 -2.91 -16.40 24.76
N ALA A 317 -2.74 -15.75 23.60
CA ALA A 317 -2.48 -14.31 23.52
C ALA A 317 -3.61 -13.46 24.12
N THR A 318 -4.87 -13.84 23.91
CA THR A 318 -6.03 -13.13 24.48
C THR A 318 -6.25 -13.44 25.96
N SER A 319 -5.66 -14.52 26.48
CA SER A 319 -5.71 -14.88 27.89
C SER A 319 -4.58 -14.24 28.70
N ALA A 320 -3.51 -13.82 28.04
CA ALA A 320 -2.36 -13.17 28.63
C ALA A 320 -2.72 -11.80 29.26
N GLU A 321 -1.92 -11.35 30.22
CA GLU A 321 -2.04 -10.05 30.87
C GLU A 321 -1.85 -8.94 29.85
N SER A 322 -2.93 -8.20 29.57
CA SER A 322 -2.89 -7.06 28.67
C SER A 322 -2.31 -5.83 29.39
N LEU A 323 -1.21 -5.31 28.86
CA LEU A 323 -0.58 -4.08 29.34
C LEU A 323 -1.20 -2.84 28.69
N ALA A 324 -1.56 -2.94 27.40
CA ALA A 324 -2.23 -1.88 26.66
C ALA A 324 -2.98 -2.45 25.45
N ALA A 325 -3.99 -1.73 24.98
CA ALA A 325 -4.72 -2.06 23.76
C ALA A 325 -4.99 -0.78 22.96
N GLY A 326 -4.91 -0.88 21.63
CA GLY A 326 -5.12 0.25 20.73
C GLY A 326 -4.02 1.29 20.80
N VAL A 327 -2.77 0.86 20.97
CA VAL A 327 -1.62 1.76 21.07
C VAL A 327 -1.24 2.36 19.71
N ALA A 328 -1.56 1.67 18.62
CA ALA A 328 -1.35 2.10 17.24
C ALA A 328 -2.19 1.25 16.29
N ASN A 329 -2.35 1.74 15.05
CA ASN A 329 -2.79 0.93 13.92
C ASN A 329 -1.64 0.85 12.91
N VAL A 330 -1.21 -0.34 12.52
CA VAL A 330 0.00 -0.53 11.67
C VAL A 330 -0.36 -1.29 10.40
N ASN A 331 0.11 -0.83 9.25
CA ASN A 331 -0.09 -1.54 7.98
C ASN A 331 0.91 -2.69 7.85
N CYS A 332 0.45 -3.93 8.06
CA CYS A 332 1.29 -5.11 7.97
C CYS A 332 0.65 -6.21 7.13
N PRO A 333 0.65 -6.13 5.79
CA PRO A 333 0.06 -7.19 4.96
C PRO A 333 0.73 -8.53 5.24
N VAL A 334 -0.08 -9.57 5.50
CA VAL A 334 0.40 -10.95 5.64
C VAL A 334 0.83 -11.46 4.27
N VAL A 335 2.01 -12.05 4.19
CA VAL A 335 2.64 -12.51 2.95
C VAL A 335 3.01 -13.98 2.95
N SER A 336 2.95 -14.68 4.09
CA SER A 336 3.02 -16.14 4.13
C SER A 336 2.38 -16.71 5.39
N VAL A 337 1.91 -17.96 5.28
CA VAL A 337 1.42 -18.80 6.38
C VAL A 337 1.96 -20.22 6.15
N GLU A 338 2.55 -20.85 7.16
CA GLU A 338 3.18 -22.17 7.11
C GLU A 338 2.60 -23.18 8.11
#